data_AF-A0A2V7XPP0-F1
#
_entry.id   AF-A0A2V7XPP0-F1
#
_cell.length_a   1.000
_cell.length_b   1.000
_cell.length_c   1.000
_cell.angle_alpha   90.00
_cell.angle_beta   90.00
_cell.angle_gamma   90.00
#
_symmetry.space_group_name_H-M   'P 1'
#
loop_
_entity.id
_entity.type
_entity.pdbx_description
1 polymer ?
#
loop_
_entity_poly.entity_id
_entity_poly.type
_entity_poly.pdbx_seq_one_letter_code
_entity_poly.pdbx_strand_id
1 'polypeptide(L)'
;MNGAMPKQEPVRHDFSKIRSYMALPNLIDVQRKSYERFLQMNLLPEEREDTGLQSVFTSVFPFSDFRETCSLDFVKFSIGNWECKCGALKGLEHLRMTCANCGSKIITDHPHEETVNCQKCGVINKNRVEICDICGNPVDLQMKYSVEECQERGM
;
A
#
# COMPACT_ATOMS: atom_id res chain seq x y z
N MET A 1 -0.10 25.08 48.40
CA MET A 1 -0.88 23.87 48.04
C MET A 1 -2.11 24.33 47.26
N ASN A 2 -2.07 24.34 45.91
CA ASN A 2 -3.24 24.67 45.10
C ASN A 2 -3.42 23.56 44.07
N GLY A 3 -4.13 22.49 44.45
CA GLY A 3 -4.53 21.41 43.54
C GLY A 3 -5.79 21.83 42.79
N ALA A 4 -5.68 22.01 41.48
CA ALA A 4 -6.85 22.19 40.62
C ALA A 4 -7.64 20.86 40.57
N MET A 5 -8.94 20.91 40.89
CA MET A 5 -9.85 19.77 40.71
C MET A 5 -9.96 19.41 39.22
N PRO A 6 -9.89 18.12 38.85
CA PRO A 6 -10.05 17.71 37.47
C PRO A 6 -11.47 18.05 37.00
N LYS A 7 -11.57 18.84 35.93
CA LYS A 7 -12.85 19.11 35.25
C LYS A 7 -13.36 17.79 34.69
N GLN A 8 -14.56 17.37 35.09
CA GLN A 8 -15.22 16.22 34.50
C GLN A 8 -15.56 16.53 33.03
N GLU A 9 -15.11 15.69 32.12
CA GLU A 9 -15.47 15.80 30.71
C GLU A 9 -16.97 15.49 30.54
N PRO A 10 -17.68 16.26 29.69
CA PRO A 10 -19.11 16.07 29.48
C PRO A 10 -19.38 14.69 28.86
N VAL A 11 -20.33 13.95 29.44
CA VAL A 11 -20.72 12.62 28.99
C VAL A 11 -21.63 12.73 27.76
N ARG A 12 -21.30 12.01 26.69
CA ARG A 12 -22.15 11.86 25.50
C ARG A 12 -23.26 10.84 25.79
N HIS A 13 -24.52 11.27 25.70
CA HIS A 13 -25.68 10.39 25.77
C HIS A 13 -26.20 10.03 24.37
N ASP A 14 -26.41 8.74 24.12
CA ASP A 14 -27.05 8.22 22.92
C ASP A 14 -28.49 7.80 23.23
N PHE A 15 -29.46 8.31 22.46
CA PHE A 15 -30.89 8.05 22.62
C PHE A 15 -31.46 7.15 21.49
N SER A 16 -30.58 6.56 20.68
CA SER A 16 -30.96 5.75 19.53
C SER A 16 -31.79 4.54 19.96
N LYS A 17 -32.99 4.40 19.38
CA LYS A 17 -33.91 3.27 19.63
C LYS A 17 -33.64 2.09 18.70
N ILE A 18 -33.01 2.34 17.56
CA ILE A 18 -32.70 1.36 16.52
C ILE A 18 -31.23 1.00 16.65
N ARG A 19 -30.92 -0.31 16.74
CA ARG A 19 -29.53 -0.78 16.75
C ARG A 19 -28.97 -0.79 15.33
N SER A 20 -27.78 -0.23 15.15
CA SER A 20 -27.04 -0.43 13.90
C SER A 20 -26.51 -1.86 13.86
N TYR A 21 -26.97 -2.64 12.87
CA TYR A 21 -26.52 -4.03 12.68
C TYR A 21 -25.23 -4.13 11.85
N MET A 22 -24.85 -3.05 11.18
CA MET A 22 -23.68 -3.00 10.32
C MET A 22 -22.82 -1.81 10.72
N ALA A 23 -21.50 -1.99 10.68
CA ALA A 23 -20.58 -0.88 10.84
C ALA A 23 -20.72 0.07 9.64
N LEU A 24 -20.49 1.37 9.87
CA LEU A 24 -20.34 2.30 8.77
C LEU A 24 -19.15 1.85 7.92
N PRO A 25 -19.32 1.71 6.60
CA PRO A 25 -18.21 1.40 5.72
C PRO A 25 -17.23 2.57 5.73
N ASN A 26 -15.98 2.31 5.34
CA ASN A 26 -15.03 3.38 5.13
C ASN A 26 -15.48 4.21 3.92
N LEU A 27 -15.84 5.47 4.19
CA LEU A 27 -16.46 6.38 3.23
C LEU A 27 -15.54 6.77 2.06
N ILE A 28 -14.23 6.52 2.18
CA ILE A 28 -13.24 6.78 1.13
C ILE A 28 -12.76 5.51 0.41
N ASP A 29 -13.34 4.34 0.72
CA ASP A 29 -12.87 3.06 0.16
C ASP A 29 -12.99 3.00 -1.35
N VAL A 30 -14.08 3.54 -1.92
CA VAL A 30 -14.31 3.49 -3.37
C VAL A 30 -13.23 4.29 -4.09
N GLN A 31 -12.91 5.47 -3.57
CA GLN A 31 -11.90 6.35 -4.14
C GLN A 31 -10.51 5.72 -4.02
N ARG A 32 -10.17 5.19 -2.84
CA ARG A 32 -8.91 4.50 -2.59
C ARG A 32 -8.73 3.30 -3.51
N LYS A 33 -9.70 2.38 -3.54
CA LYS A 33 -9.65 1.17 -4.38
C LYS A 33 -9.59 1.50 -5.86
N SER A 34 -10.28 2.54 -6.31
CA SER A 34 -10.21 2.97 -7.70
C SER A 34 -8.81 3.43 -8.08
N TYR A 35 -8.14 4.17 -7.18
CA TYR A 35 -6.77 4.65 -7.41
C TYR A 35 -5.74 3.52 -7.32
N GLU A 36 -5.85 2.65 -6.32
CA GLU A 36 -4.99 1.47 -6.14
C GLU A 36 -5.07 0.55 -7.36
N ARG A 37 -6.28 0.25 -7.86
CA ARG A 37 -6.51 -0.55 -9.06
C ARG A 37 -5.93 0.10 -10.32
N PHE A 38 -6.01 1.42 -10.44
CA PHE A 38 -5.47 2.15 -11.59
C PHE A 38 -3.93 2.15 -11.59
N LEU A 39 -3.30 2.36 -10.44
CA LEU A 39 -1.84 2.50 -10.34
C LEU A 39 -1.09 1.18 -10.26
N GLN A 40 -1.61 0.20 -9.51
CA GLN A 40 -0.91 -1.05 -9.22
C GLN A 40 0.51 -0.86 -8.64
N MET A 41 0.69 0.17 -7.80
CA MET A 41 2.01 0.61 -7.31
C MET A 41 2.69 -0.38 -6.37
N ASN A 42 1.90 -1.18 -5.65
CA ASN A 42 2.36 -2.20 -4.71
C ASN A 42 2.54 -3.58 -5.37
N LEU A 43 2.42 -3.67 -6.70
CA LEU A 43 2.61 -4.91 -7.47
C LEU A 43 3.94 -4.90 -8.23
N LEU A 44 4.63 -6.04 -8.21
CA LEU A 44 5.78 -6.28 -9.09
C LEU A 44 5.30 -6.32 -10.55
N PRO A 45 6.15 -6.02 -11.54
CA PRO A 45 5.74 -6.01 -12.94
C PRO A 45 5.05 -7.30 -13.41
N GLU A 46 5.48 -8.45 -12.93
CA GLU A 46 4.93 -9.78 -13.23
C GLU A 46 3.60 -10.09 -12.51
N GLU A 47 3.24 -9.31 -11.50
CA GLU A 47 2.01 -9.47 -10.72
C GLU A 47 0.89 -8.56 -11.20
N ARG A 48 1.19 -7.64 -12.12
CA ARG A 48 0.23 -6.65 -12.60
C ARG A 48 -0.79 -7.24 -13.56
N GLU A 49 -2.02 -6.76 -13.44
CA GLU A 49 -3.09 -6.99 -14.40
C GLU A 49 -3.00 -5.98 -15.54
N ASP A 50 -3.44 -6.36 -16.75
CA ASP A 50 -3.54 -5.44 -17.90
C ASP A 50 -4.73 -4.47 -17.75
N THR A 51 -4.65 -3.61 -16.74
CA THR A 51 -5.66 -2.58 -16.43
C THR A 51 -4.97 -1.31 -15.94
N GLY A 52 -5.70 -0.18 -15.92
CA GLY A 52 -5.18 1.09 -15.42
C GLY A 52 -3.94 1.56 -16.20
N LEU A 53 -2.90 2.00 -15.50
CA LEU A 53 -1.65 2.47 -16.11
C LEU A 53 -0.96 1.40 -16.97
N GLN A 54 -1.00 0.13 -16.55
CA GLN A 54 -0.40 -0.96 -17.32
C GLN A 54 -1.03 -1.03 -18.72
N SER A 55 -2.36 -1.05 -18.79
CA SER A 55 -3.09 -1.07 -20.06
C SER A 55 -2.85 0.16 -20.92
N VAL A 56 -2.73 1.34 -20.31
CA VAL A 56 -2.38 2.57 -21.04
C VAL A 56 -1.01 2.42 -21.72
N PHE A 57 0.01 1.96 -20.99
CA PHE A 57 1.33 1.74 -21.59
C PHE A 57 1.30 0.65 -22.67
N THR A 58 0.70 -0.51 -22.40
CA THR A 58 0.59 -1.60 -23.38
C THR A 58 -0.18 -1.20 -24.64
N SER A 59 -1.14 -0.28 -24.53
CA SER A 59 -1.94 0.18 -25.69
C SER A 59 -1.22 1.19 -26.58
N VAL A 60 -0.26 1.94 -26.03
CA VAL A 60 0.48 2.99 -26.75
C VAL A 60 1.77 2.44 -27.35
N PHE A 61 2.36 1.43 -26.72
CA PHE A 61 3.61 0.82 -27.15
C PHE A 61 3.37 -0.54 -27.85
N PRO A 62 4.22 -0.94 -28.80
CA PRO A 62 5.36 -0.17 -29.31
C PRO A 62 4.97 0.87 -30.34
N PHE A 63 5.81 1.89 -30.49
CA PHE A 63 5.76 2.78 -31.65
C PHE A 63 7.15 2.93 -32.27
N SER A 64 7.15 3.19 -33.57
CA SER A 64 8.37 3.32 -34.38
C SER A 64 8.47 4.71 -34.99
N ASP A 65 9.69 5.12 -35.35
CA ASP A 65 9.89 6.32 -36.14
C ASP A 65 9.29 6.17 -37.56
N PHE A 66 9.11 7.28 -38.28
CA PHE A 66 8.51 7.26 -39.62
C PHE A 66 9.25 6.36 -40.63
N ARG A 67 10.56 6.13 -40.42
CA ARG A 67 11.38 5.30 -41.31
C ARG A 67 11.50 3.84 -40.84
N GLU A 68 10.81 3.44 -39.77
CA GLU A 68 10.86 2.10 -39.17
C GLU A 68 12.29 1.62 -38.83
N THR A 69 13.19 2.56 -38.55
CA THR A 69 14.60 2.28 -38.20
C THR A 69 14.81 2.15 -36.69
N CYS A 70 13.92 2.73 -35.89
CA CYS A 70 13.95 2.69 -34.44
C CYS A 70 12.54 2.40 -33.90
N SER A 71 12.42 1.43 -33.00
CA SER A 71 11.21 1.18 -32.21
C SER A 71 11.47 1.43 -30.73
N LEU A 72 10.46 1.91 -30.02
CA LEU A 72 10.47 1.99 -28.56
C LEU A 72 9.45 1.00 -28.00
N ASP A 73 9.91 0.15 -27.10
CA ASP A 73 9.12 -0.88 -26.44
C ASP A 73 8.91 -0.54 -24.96
N PHE A 74 7.70 -0.79 -24.46
CA PHE A 74 7.43 -0.73 -23.04
C PHE A 74 7.85 -2.04 -22.36
N VAL A 75 8.71 -1.93 -21.34
CA VAL A 75 9.19 -3.09 -20.56
C VAL A 75 8.47 -3.20 -19.22
N LYS A 76 8.54 -2.13 -18.40
CA LYS A 76 7.91 -2.05 -17.07
C LYS A 76 7.88 -0.60 -16.57
N PHE A 77 7.01 -0.32 -15.61
CA PHE A 77 7.04 0.92 -14.82
C PHE A 77 7.20 0.64 -13.33
N SER A 78 7.61 1.65 -12.56
CA SER A 78 7.64 1.66 -11.09
C SER A 78 7.17 3.01 -10.58
N ILE A 79 6.45 3.03 -9.46
CA ILE A 79 5.92 4.25 -8.85
C ILE A 79 6.42 4.33 -7.42
N GLY A 80 6.99 5.48 -7.07
CA GLY A 80 7.48 5.75 -5.73
C GLY A 80 8.83 5.10 -5.42
N ASN A 81 9.37 5.48 -4.26
CA ASN A 81 10.59 4.94 -3.73
C ASN A 81 10.23 3.94 -2.62
N TRP A 82 10.38 2.65 -2.91
CA TRP A 82 10.12 1.57 -1.96
C TRP A 82 11.42 1.23 -1.26
N GLU A 83 11.58 1.78 -0.06
CA GLU A 83 12.81 1.69 0.72
C GLU A 83 12.48 1.52 2.21
N CYS A 84 13.38 0.97 3.00
CA CYS A 84 13.28 1.08 4.45
C CYS A 84 13.59 2.52 4.90
N LYS A 85 13.30 2.84 6.17
CA LYS A 85 13.52 4.18 6.76
C LYS A 85 14.93 4.78 6.54
N CYS A 86 15.96 3.95 6.43
CA CYS A 86 17.34 4.42 6.23
C CYS A 86 17.84 4.31 4.78
N GLY A 87 17.03 3.75 3.87
CA GLY A 87 17.39 3.55 2.46
C GLY A 87 18.37 2.40 2.19
N ALA A 88 18.73 1.58 3.18
CA ALA A 88 19.68 0.48 2.97
C ALA A 88 19.03 -0.78 2.36
N LEU A 89 17.75 -1.01 2.63
CA LEU A 89 16.94 -2.06 2.01
C LEU A 89 15.98 -1.40 1.02
N LYS A 90 15.97 -1.85 -0.24
CA LYS A 90 15.19 -1.24 -1.32
C LYS A 90 14.56 -2.30 -2.18
N GLY A 91 13.36 -2.03 -2.68
CA GLY A 91 12.69 -2.91 -3.61
C GLY A 91 11.43 -3.55 -3.02
N LEU A 92 10.39 -3.55 -3.83
CA LEU A 92 9.07 -4.05 -3.47
C LEU A 92 9.07 -5.59 -3.29
N GLU A 93 10.05 -6.29 -3.87
CA GLU A 93 10.26 -7.73 -3.74
C GLU A 93 10.46 -8.17 -2.29
N HIS A 94 11.01 -7.31 -1.43
CA HIS A 94 11.18 -7.59 0.00
C HIS A 94 9.84 -7.64 0.77
N LEU A 95 8.75 -7.22 0.13
CA LEU A 95 7.37 -7.36 0.61
C LEU A 95 6.67 -8.61 0.05
N ARG A 96 7.44 -9.59 -0.44
CA ARG A 96 6.94 -10.88 -0.91
C ARG A 96 7.41 -12.01 -0.02
N MET A 97 6.50 -12.93 0.26
CA MET A 97 6.84 -14.21 0.88
C MET A 97 6.07 -15.35 0.21
N THR A 98 6.41 -16.58 0.54
CA THR A 98 5.71 -17.77 0.06
C THR A 98 4.75 -18.29 1.12
N CYS A 99 3.56 -18.71 0.70
CA CYS A 99 2.63 -19.37 1.59
C CYS A 99 3.21 -20.72 2.05
N ALA A 100 3.24 -20.95 3.37
CA ALA A 100 3.71 -22.20 3.96
C ALA A 100 2.82 -23.41 3.60
N ASN A 101 1.57 -23.17 3.21
CA ASN A 101 0.63 -24.22 2.82
C ASN A 101 0.65 -24.53 1.32
N CYS A 102 0.45 -23.53 0.45
CA CYS A 102 0.26 -23.76 -0.99
C CYS A 102 1.41 -23.24 -1.88
N GLY A 103 2.44 -22.63 -1.30
CA GLY A 103 3.60 -22.11 -2.02
C GLY A 103 3.36 -20.86 -2.89
N SER A 104 2.13 -20.33 -2.93
CA SER A 104 1.86 -19.10 -3.69
C SER A 104 2.61 -17.90 -3.11
N LYS A 105 3.02 -16.97 -3.97
CA LYS A 105 3.50 -15.65 -3.53
C LYS A 105 2.37 -14.93 -2.77
N ILE A 106 2.72 -14.35 -1.63
CA ILE A 106 1.87 -13.51 -0.80
C ILE A 106 2.45 -12.10 -0.86
N ILE A 107 1.61 -11.14 -1.22
CA ILE A 107 1.89 -9.71 -1.16
C ILE A 107 1.58 -9.25 0.25
N THR A 108 2.53 -8.59 0.90
CA THR A 108 2.33 -8.02 2.23
C THR A 108 2.23 -6.50 2.11
N ASP A 109 1.00 -6.00 2.14
CA ASP A 109 0.68 -4.56 2.13
C ASP A 109 0.82 -3.90 3.51
N HIS A 110 0.79 -4.70 4.58
CA HIS A 110 0.99 -4.25 5.96
C HIS A 110 2.19 -4.99 6.59
N PRO A 111 3.44 -4.58 6.27
CA PRO A 111 4.63 -5.33 6.69
C PRO A 111 4.89 -5.34 8.20
N HIS A 112 4.19 -4.50 8.96
CA HIS A 112 4.29 -4.44 10.43
C HIS A 112 3.32 -5.38 11.16
N GLU A 113 2.34 -5.98 10.46
CA GLU A 113 1.42 -6.95 11.08
C GLU A 113 2.11 -8.29 11.32
N GLU A 114 1.73 -9.04 12.36
CA GLU A 114 2.36 -10.33 12.70
C GLU A 114 1.96 -11.48 11.75
N THR A 115 0.81 -11.35 11.10
CA THR A 115 0.22 -12.41 10.27
C THR A 115 -0.35 -11.86 8.98
N VAL A 116 -0.29 -12.65 7.91
CA VAL A 116 -0.86 -12.30 6.60
C VAL A 116 -1.63 -13.49 6.04
N ASN A 117 -2.80 -13.21 5.45
CA ASN A 117 -3.65 -14.24 4.87
C ASN A 117 -3.22 -14.52 3.41
N CYS A 118 -3.08 -15.80 3.07
CA CYS A 118 -2.81 -16.18 1.69
C CYS A 118 -4.06 -15.96 0.82
N GLN A 119 -3.98 -15.09 -0.19
CA GLN A 119 -5.11 -14.83 -1.09
C GLN A 119 -5.54 -16.06 -1.92
N LYS A 120 -4.66 -17.05 -2.09
CA LYS A 120 -4.95 -18.26 -2.89
C LYS A 120 -5.64 -19.37 -2.09
N CYS A 121 -5.20 -19.63 -0.86
CA CYS A 121 -5.72 -20.77 -0.05
C CYS A 121 -6.36 -20.36 1.27
N GLY A 122 -6.34 -19.08 1.64
CA GLY A 122 -6.94 -18.55 2.87
C GLY A 122 -6.15 -18.82 4.16
N VAL A 123 -5.09 -19.63 4.12
CA VAL A 123 -4.27 -19.92 5.31
C VAL A 123 -3.60 -18.67 5.84
N ILE A 124 -3.63 -18.50 7.15
CA ILE A 124 -2.93 -17.45 7.89
C ILE A 124 -1.45 -17.84 7.99
N ASN A 125 -0.57 -16.98 7.49
CA ASN A 125 0.89 -17.17 7.53
C ASN A 125 1.49 -16.19 8.53
N LYS A 126 2.60 -16.56 9.17
CA LYS A 126 3.40 -15.58 9.92
C LYS A 126 3.99 -14.59 8.93
N ASN A 127 3.88 -13.31 9.23
CA ASN A 127 4.50 -12.28 8.43
C ASN A 127 6.02 -12.32 8.64
N ARG A 128 6.74 -12.72 7.59
CA ARG A 128 8.21 -12.85 7.56
C ARG A 128 8.81 -12.07 6.41
N VAL A 129 8.28 -10.87 6.15
CA VAL A 129 8.92 -9.96 5.20
C VAL A 129 10.32 -9.61 5.65
N GLU A 130 11.18 -9.30 4.69
CA GLU A 130 12.57 -8.94 4.98
C GLU A 130 12.61 -7.58 5.67
N ILE A 131 13.42 -7.49 6.72
CA ILE A 131 13.63 -6.28 7.50
C ILE A 131 15.06 -5.79 7.30
N CYS A 132 15.25 -4.47 7.35
CA CYS A 132 16.57 -3.91 7.20
C CYS A 132 17.43 -4.16 8.45
N ASP A 133 18.62 -4.73 8.28
CA ASP A 133 19.57 -5.00 9.38
C ASP A 133 20.09 -3.74 10.09
N ILE A 134 19.98 -2.57 9.46
CA ILE A 134 20.50 -1.30 10.01
C ILE A 134 19.44 -0.59 10.85
N CYS A 135 18.22 -0.44 10.33
CA CYS A 135 17.17 0.33 11.00
C CYS A 135 16.03 -0.53 11.56
N GLY A 136 16.02 -1.84 11.33
CA GLY A 136 14.99 -2.76 11.78
C GLY A 136 13.61 -2.55 11.13
N ASN A 137 13.50 -1.69 10.12
CA ASN A 137 12.24 -1.43 9.43
C ASN A 137 12.17 -2.21 8.10
N PRO A 138 10.99 -2.73 7.73
CA PRO A 138 10.76 -3.28 6.41
C PRO A 138 10.81 -2.18 5.34
N VAL A 139 10.76 -2.59 4.07
CA VAL A 139 10.53 -1.68 2.96
C VAL A 139 9.13 -1.10 3.04
N ASP A 140 8.99 0.21 2.80
CA ASP A 140 7.70 0.89 2.66
C ASP A 140 7.80 2.00 1.61
N LEU A 141 6.66 2.50 1.14
CA LEU A 141 6.60 3.63 0.23
C LEU A 141 7.07 4.90 0.96
N GLN A 142 8.20 5.45 0.53
CA GLN A 142 8.74 6.67 1.11
C GLN A 142 7.90 7.88 0.70
N MET A 143 7.28 8.50 1.70
CA MET A 143 6.57 9.76 1.54
C MET A 143 7.58 10.91 1.54
N LYS A 144 7.49 11.78 0.53
CA LYS A 144 8.38 12.94 0.40
C LYS A 144 8.20 13.95 1.54
N TYR A 145 6.99 14.03 2.09
CA TYR A 145 6.61 14.97 3.14
C TYR A 145 5.90 14.21 4.26
N SER A 146 6.15 14.64 5.48
CA SER A 146 5.39 14.26 6.66
C SER A 146 3.97 14.85 6.61
N VAL A 147 3.08 14.33 7.47
CA VAL A 147 1.70 14.84 7.57
C VAL A 147 1.71 16.29 8.04
N GLU A 148 2.61 16.62 8.97
CA GLU A 148 2.80 17.97 9.49
C GLU A 148 3.21 18.93 8.37
N GLU A 149 4.20 18.56 7.56
CA GLU A 149 4.64 19.38 6.43
C GLU A 149 3.55 19.54 5.35
N CYS A 150 2.73 18.51 5.12
CA CYS A 150 1.58 18.61 4.22
C CYS A 150 0.55 19.62 4.74
N GLN A 151 0.23 19.55 6.03
CA GLN A 151 -0.71 20.47 6.69
C GLN A 151 -0.20 21.92 6.67
N GLU A 152 1.08 22.15 6.96
CA GLU A 152 1.71 23.47 6.89
C GLU A 152 1.67 24.07 5.48
N ARG A 153 1.69 23.22 4.46
CA ARG A 153 1.65 23.62 3.05
C ARG A 153 0.24 23.73 2.47
N GLY A 154 -0.79 23.37 3.25
CA GLY A 154 -2.19 23.35 2.79
C GLY A 154 -2.45 22.30 1.71
N MET A 155 -1.71 21.19 1.72
CA MET A 155 -1.93 20.02 0.85
C MET A 155 -2.89 19.02 1.48
#